data_AF-A0A173U5T4-F1
#
_entry.id   AF-A0A173U5T4-F1
#
_cell.length_a   1.000
_cell.length_b   1.000
_cell.length_c   1.000
_cell.angle_alpha   90.00
_cell.angle_beta   90.00
_cell.angle_gamma   90.00
#
_symmetry.space_group_name_H-M   'P 1'
#
loop_
_entity.id
_entity.type
_entity.pdbx_description
1 polymer ?
#
loop_
_entity_poly.entity_id
_entity_poly.type
_entity_poly.pdbx_seq_one_letter_code
_entity_poly.pdbx_strand_id
1 'polypeptide(L)'
;MKKKLLIAAAICASLFVVMPMTNVSAAEVDAEAQGQSAQSDIAVTPCADEIVTKFRMLNGHLQYRRWNQTRGYWVDKKWIDLT
;
A
#
# COMPACT_ATOMS: atom_id res chain seq x y z
N MET A 1 -10.06 34.36 24.07
CA MET A 1 -9.32 35.22 23.11
C MET A 1 -8.87 34.36 21.94
N LYS A 2 -9.39 34.65 20.75
CA LYS A 2 -9.33 33.82 19.53
C LYS A 2 -7.98 34.00 18.84
N LYS A 3 -7.14 32.96 18.81
CA LYS A 3 -5.89 32.96 18.00
C LYS A 3 -6.10 32.09 16.78
N LYS A 4 -5.91 32.73 15.63
CA LYS A 4 -6.38 32.37 14.29
C LYS A 4 -5.63 31.13 13.78
N LEU A 5 -6.38 30.12 13.37
CA LEU A 5 -5.88 28.96 12.64
C LEU A 5 -5.45 29.44 11.25
N LEU A 6 -4.15 29.40 10.96
CA LEU A 6 -3.63 29.62 9.61
C LEU A 6 -3.41 28.25 8.97
N ILE A 7 -4.38 27.86 8.15
CA ILE A 7 -4.32 26.70 7.26
C ILE A 7 -3.68 27.18 5.97
N ALA A 8 -2.43 26.78 5.71
CA ALA A 8 -1.79 26.97 4.41
C ALA A 8 -1.95 25.66 3.62
N ALA A 9 -2.89 25.67 2.67
CA ALA A 9 -3.06 24.61 1.68
C ALA A 9 -2.16 24.92 0.48
N ALA A 10 -1.18 24.05 0.20
CA ALA A 10 -0.44 24.04 -1.06
C ALA A 10 -0.76 22.71 -1.77
N ILE A 11 -1.60 22.77 -2.80
CA ILE A 11 -1.96 21.65 -3.68
C ILE A 11 -1.48 22.02 -5.10
N CYS A 12 -1.09 21.00 -5.87
CA CYS A 12 -0.78 21.00 -7.31
C CYS A 12 0.63 21.52 -7.66
N ALA A 13 1.44 20.90 -8.52
CA ALA A 13 1.26 19.75 -9.39
C ALA A 13 2.67 19.27 -9.84
N SER A 14 2.89 17.97 -9.87
CA SER A 14 3.99 17.38 -10.66
C SER A 14 3.64 15.95 -11.03
N LEU A 15 2.73 15.82 -12.00
CA LEU A 15 2.57 14.60 -12.78
C LEU A 15 3.15 14.84 -14.18
N PHE A 16 3.79 13.79 -14.69
CA PHE A 16 4.28 13.55 -16.06
C PHE A 16 5.70 13.99 -16.40
N VAL A 17 6.62 13.02 -16.45
CA VAL A 17 7.57 12.90 -17.56
C VAL A 17 7.88 11.41 -17.85
N VAL A 18 7.31 10.95 -18.98
CA VAL A 18 7.87 10.03 -20.01
C VAL A 18 8.34 8.62 -19.57
N MET A 19 7.51 7.61 -19.88
CA MET A 19 7.99 6.24 -20.09
C MET A 19 8.46 6.08 -21.55
N PRO A 20 9.60 5.41 -21.81
CA PRO A 20 10.02 5.07 -23.17
C PRO A 20 9.09 4.01 -23.75
N MET A 21 8.53 4.29 -24.94
CA MET A 21 7.81 3.29 -25.73
C MET A 21 8.83 2.27 -26.27
N THR A 22 8.86 1.06 -25.72
CA THR A 22 9.57 -0.06 -26.35
C THR A 22 8.68 -0.63 -27.45
N ASN A 23 9.07 -0.40 -28.69
CA ASN A 23 8.46 -1.07 -29.84
C ASN A 23 8.80 -2.56 -29.79
N VAL A 24 7.80 -3.43 -29.65
CA VAL A 24 7.93 -4.88 -29.84
C VAL A 24 7.51 -5.18 -31.27
N SER A 25 8.46 -5.63 -32.10
CA SER A 25 8.15 -6.25 -33.38
C SER A 25 7.74 -7.70 -33.13
N ALA A 26 6.46 -8.01 -33.29
CA ALA A 26 5.97 -9.39 -33.29
C ALA A 26 6.31 -10.02 -34.65
N ALA A 27 7.26 -10.96 -34.67
CA ALA A 27 7.35 -11.93 -35.76
C ALA A 27 6.27 -12.99 -35.50
N GLU A 28 5.39 -13.19 -36.47
CA GLU A 28 4.41 -14.27 -36.48
C GLU A 28 5.14 -15.62 -36.41
N VAL A 29 5.04 -16.29 -35.27
CA VAL A 29 5.36 -17.72 -35.15
C VAL A 29 4.03 -18.45 -35.24
N ASP A 30 3.96 -19.31 -36.25
CA ASP A 30 2.88 -20.23 -36.55
C ASP A 30 2.38 -20.90 -35.26
N ALA A 31 1.10 -20.66 -34.93
CA ALA A 31 0.47 -21.24 -33.75
C ALA A 31 0.05 -22.69 -34.08
N GLU A 32 1.03 -23.58 -34.15
CA GLU A 32 0.78 -25.01 -34.07
C GLU A 32 0.41 -25.42 -32.64
N ALA A 33 -0.66 -26.20 -32.57
CA ALA A 33 -1.42 -26.49 -31.38
C ALA A 33 -0.62 -27.27 -30.32
N GLN A 34 -0.57 -26.76 -29.10
CA GLN A 34 -0.43 -27.62 -27.92
C GLN A 34 -1.39 -27.17 -26.82
N GLY A 35 -2.51 -27.89 -26.76
CA GLY A 35 -3.35 -27.90 -25.58
C GLY A 35 -2.55 -28.41 -24.39
N GLN A 36 -2.60 -27.68 -23.30
CA GLN A 36 -2.32 -28.16 -21.96
C GLN A 36 -3.11 -27.29 -20.99
N SER A 37 -4.36 -27.69 -20.74
CA SER A 37 -5.10 -27.32 -19.53
C SER A 37 -4.41 -27.99 -18.34
N ALA A 38 -3.19 -27.56 -18.02
CA ALA A 38 -2.64 -27.76 -16.70
C ALA A 38 -3.25 -26.66 -15.84
N GLN A 39 -4.41 -26.95 -15.25
CA GLN A 39 -4.84 -26.28 -14.03
C GLN A 39 -3.76 -26.62 -13.00
N SER A 40 -2.69 -25.83 -12.97
CA SER A 40 -1.72 -25.88 -11.90
C SER A 40 -2.50 -25.54 -10.65
N ASP A 41 -2.64 -26.52 -9.76
CA ASP A 41 -3.04 -26.31 -8.38
C ASP A 41 -1.96 -25.42 -7.73
N ILE A 42 -2.02 -24.13 -8.04
CA ILE A 42 -1.27 -23.10 -7.35
C ILE A 42 -1.95 -23.03 -5.99
N ALA A 43 -1.49 -23.87 -5.06
CA ALA A 43 -1.84 -23.74 -3.66
C ALA A 43 -1.42 -22.35 -3.22
N VAL A 44 -2.38 -21.42 -3.19
CA VAL A 44 -2.16 -20.06 -2.70
C VAL A 44 -2.01 -20.18 -1.18
N THR A 45 -0.77 -20.28 -0.73
CA THR A 45 -0.48 -20.21 0.70
C THR A 45 -0.92 -18.83 1.20
N PRO A 46 -1.79 -18.75 2.22
CA PRO A 46 -2.15 -17.46 2.78
C PRO A 46 -0.89 -16.80 3.35
N CYS A 47 -0.49 -15.67 2.76
CA CYS A 47 0.49 -14.78 3.37
C CYS A 47 -0.19 -14.12 4.58
N ALA A 48 0.38 -14.33 5.77
CA ALA A 48 -0.09 -13.65 6.96
C ALA A 48 0.30 -12.17 6.89
N ASP A 49 -0.63 -11.28 7.29
CA ASP A 49 -0.32 -9.86 7.42
C ASP A 49 0.64 -9.61 8.58
N GLU A 50 1.66 -8.78 8.37
CA GLU A 50 2.55 -8.34 9.43
C GLU A 50 1.92 -7.14 10.16
N ILE A 51 1.59 -7.33 11.44
CA ILE A 51 1.03 -6.29 12.29
C ILE A 51 2.11 -5.76 13.24
N VAL A 52 2.45 -4.49 13.10
CA VAL A 52 3.47 -3.80 13.91
C VAL A 52 2.81 -2.83 14.89
N THR A 53 3.25 -2.84 16.14
CA THR A 53 2.82 -1.85 17.14
C THR A 53 3.63 -0.56 17.01
N LYS A 54 2.94 0.57 16.86
CA LYS A 54 3.54 1.90 16.88
C LYS A 54 3.22 2.58 18.20
N PHE A 55 4.18 3.31 18.74
CA PHE A 55 4.05 4.03 20.01
C PHE A 55 4.09 5.54 19.78
N ARG A 56 3.41 6.30 20.65
CA ARG A 56 3.54 7.75 20.73
C ARG A 56 3.32 8.23 22.16
N MET A 57 3.87 9.39 22.47
CA MET A 57 3.54 10.13 23.68
C MET A 57 2.58 11.26 23.32
N LEU A 58 1.39 11.30 23.92
CA LEU A 58 0.42 12.39 23.73
C LEU A 58 -0.10 12.84 25.09
N ASN A 59 0.06 14.13 25.40
CA ASN A 59 -0.37 14.73 26.67
C ASN A 59 0.16 14.00 27.92
N GLY A 60 1.37 13.43 27.85
CA GLY A 60 1.97 12.67 28.96
C GLY A 60 1.49 11.22 29.07
N HIS A 61 0.57 10.78 28.20
CA HIS A 61 0.13 9.39 28.13
C HIS A 61 0.89 8.65 27.02
N LEU A 62 1.49 7.51 27.38
CA LEU A 62 2.04 6.57 26.40
C LEU A 62 0.87 5.87 25.72
N GLN A 63 0.80 5.97 24.40
CA GLN A 63 -0.25 5.35 23.60
C GLN A 63 0.38 4.42 22.57
N TYR A 64 -0.36 3.39 22.19
CA TYR A 64 0.01 2.50 21.09
C TYR A 64 -1.11 2.37 20.07
N ARG A 65 -0.75 1.98 18.85
CA ARG A 65 -1.70 1.65 17.78
C ARG A 65 -1.08 0.64 16.83
N ARG A 66 -1.88 -0.31 16.34
CA ARG A 66 -1.41 -1.36 15.44
C ARG A 66 -1.49 -0.93 13.98
N TRP A 67 -0.40 -1.12 13.26
CA TRP A 67 -0.24 -0.84 11.84
C TRP A 67 -0.09 -2.16 11.07
N ASN A 68 -0.94 -2.37 10.06
CA ASN A 68 -0.76 -3.46 9.12
C ASN A 68 0.28 -3.04 8.09
N GLN A 69 1.49 -3.58 8.21
CA GLN A 69 2.62 -3.26 7.35
C GLN A 69 2.42 -3.82 5.93
N THR A 70 1.80 -5.00 5.81
CA THR A 70 1.51 -5.65 4.53
C THR A 70 0.52 -4.87 3.69
N ARG A 71 -0.52 -4.29 4.32
CA ARG A 71 -1.64 -3.63 3.63
C ARG A 71 -1.66 -2.12 3.72
N GLY A 72 -0.77 -1.52 4.52
CA GLY A 72 -0.63 -0.07 4.62
C GLY A 72 -1.80 0.65 5.30
N TYR A 73 -2.42 0.05 6.33
CA TYR A 73 -3.48 0.71 7.09
C TYR A 73 -3.39 0.50 8.60
N TRP A 74 -4.02 1.41 9.35
CA TRP A 74 -4.19 1.26 10.79
C TRP A 74 -5.26 0.23 11.11
N VAL A 75 -4.89 -0.83 11.84
CA VAL A 75 -5.82 -1.88 12.27
C VAL A 75 -6.85 -1.31 13.24
N ASP A 76 -6.39 -0.51 14.20
CA ASP A 76 -7.25 0.14 15.17
C ASP A 76 -7.73 1.49 14.65
N LYS A 77 -8.99 1.88 14.91
CA LYS A 77 -9.53 3.19 14.49
C LYS A 77 -8.92 4.36 15.27
N LYS A 78 -8.53 4.13 16.52
CA LYS A 78 -8.01 5.15 17.45
C LYS A 78 -6.71 4.63 18.08
N TRP A 79 -5.94 5.54 18.66
CA TRP A 79 -4.84 5.16 19.55
C TRP A 79 -5.40 4.64 20.88
N ILE A 80 -4.69 3.69 21.47
CA ILE A 80 -5.04 3.05 22.74
C ILE A 80 -4.05 3.54 23.78
N ASP A 81 -4.56 4.11 24.87
CA ASP A 81 -3.72 4.54 25.98
C ASP A 81 -3.21 3.30 26.71
N LEU A 82 -1.90 3.25 26.97
CA LEU A 82 -1.25 2.17 27.75
C LEU A 82 -1.37 2.42 29.28
N THR A 83 -2.23 3.36 29.66
CA THR A 83 -2.37 3.90 31.04
C THR A 83 -2.81 2.83 32.03
#